data_AF-A0A9P5MID2-F1
#
_entry.id   AF-A0A9P5MID2-F1
#
_cell.length_a   1.000
_cell.length_b   1.000
_cell.length_c   1.000
_cell.angle_alpha   90.00
_cell.angle_beta   90.00
_cell.angle_gamma   90.00
#
_symmetry.space_group_name_H-M   'P 1'
#
loop_
_entity.id
_entity.type
_entity.pdbx_description
1 polymer ?
#
loop_
_entity_poly.entity_id
_entity_poly.type
_entity_poly.pdbx_seq_one_letter_code
_entity_poly.pdbx_strand_id
1 'polypeptide(L)'
;MSGHSYFSNQSQRFSSSATNQSPAHTTSSNGNGGSIGTNGPSASETIARPTRQMSRSRLSLSVATEKDGNGRISPASELPRSVHPLRSTWVFWYRQQRGGKVVNYEEGIKQIGFFSSVENFWALWTHLSPPSTLQATTDYIVFHDDVKRPVWEDPYNRDGGKWIIRLKKGIADRLWEDLVLAVVGDQFDDQDRVCGCVLSVRSQEDIMSVWHQDESDSAAKERIKETIKRCLSLGSKTVMEYKTNNDSLHDKSSFRTIGAEKVEQPI
;
A
#
# COMPACT_ATOMS: atom_id res chain seq x y z
N MET A 1 -9.36 -51.31 27.82
CA MET A 1 -8.72 -51.13 29.14
C MET A 1 -8.03 -49.77 29.09
N SER A 2 -8.70 -48.67 29.50
CA SER A 2 -8.97 -48.26 30.89
C SER A 2 -7.69 -47.74 31.58
N GLY A 3 -7.55 -46.46 31.97
CA GLY A 3 -8.45 -45.32 31.78
C GLY A 3 -7.85 -43.98 32.26
N HIS A 4 -8.59 -42.88 32.02
CA HIS A 4 -8.83 -41.69 32.87
C HIS A 4 -7.72 -41.18 33.83
N SER A 5 -7.43 -39.88 33.90
CA SER A 5 -8.41 -38.90 34.44
C SER A 5 -8.14 -37.42 34.14
N TYR A 6 -9.22 -36.70 33.85
CA TYR A 6 -9.64 -35.34 34.29
C TYR A 6 -8.61 -34.25 34.67
N PHE A 7 -8.84 -33.04 34.12
CA PHE A 7 -9.26 -31.89 34.95
C PHE A 7 -10.24 -30.98 34.18
N SER A 8 -11.06 -30.21 34.90
CA SER A 8 -12.31 -29.60 34.39
C SER A 8 -12.31 -28.07 34.34
N ASN A 9 -13.29 -27.53 33.60
CA ASN A 9 -13.63 -26.10 33.53
C ASN A 9 -14.03 -25.50 34.89
N GLN A 10 -13.73 -24.21 35.11
CA GLN A 10 -14.65 -23.36 35.86
C GLN A 10 -14.66 -21.90 35.39
N SER A 11 -15.87 -21.42 35.09
CA SER A 11 -16.19 -20.05 34.68
C SER A 11 -16.21 -19.09 35.87
N GLN A 12 -16.00 -17.79 35.62
CA GLN A 12 -16.69 -16.75 36.40
C GLN A 12 -17.30 -15.68 35.48
N ARG A 13 -18.62 -15.54 35.56
CA ARG A 13 -19.35 -14.33 35.17
C ARG A 13 -19.33 -13.36 36.36
N PHE A 14 -19.26 -12.06 36.08
CA PHE A 14 -19.73 -11.05 37.02
C PHE A 14 -20.88 -10.26 36.38
N SER A 15 -21.90 -9.96 37.19
CA SER A 15 -23.12 -9.28 36.77
C SER A 15 -23.81 -8.59 37.95
N SER A 16 -23.75 -7.26 37.97
CA SER A 16 -24.51 -6.28 38.79
C SER A 16 -23.76 -4.95 38.72
N SER A 17 -24.34 -3.76 38.88
CA SER A 17 -25.76 -3.35 38.95
C SER A 17 -25.85 -1.86 38.57
N ALA A 18 -27.00 -1.41 38.08
CA ALA A 18 -27.23 0.00 37.80
C ALA A 18 -27.53 0.80 39.09
N THR A 19 -27.08 2.06 39.14
CA THR A 19 -27.70 3.08 40.00
C THR A 19 -27.77 4.39 39.25
N ASN A 20 -28.92 5.05 39.35
CA ASN A 20 -29.29 6.27 38.62
C ASN A 20 -29.34 7.44 39.62
N GLN A 21 -28.93 8.67 39.24
CA GLN A 21 -29.53 9.96 39.65
C GLN A 21 -28.64 11.20 39.34
N SER A 22 -29.28 12.19 38.70
CA SER A 22 -29.10 13.64 38.91
C SER A 22 -30.45 14.16 39.47
N PRO A 23 -30.64 15.41 39.99
CA PRO A 23 -30.51 16.67 39.19
C PRO A 23 -30.24 18.00 39.97
N ALA A 24 -30.15 19.12 39.23
CA ALA A 24 -30.55 20.55 39.52
C ALA A 24 -29.60 21.53 38.77
N HIS A 25 -30.03 22.34 37.78
CA HIS A 25 -30.84 23.59 37.81
C HIS A 25 -30.20 24.73 38.64
N THR A 26 -29.81 25.89 38.07
CA THR A 26 -30.64 27.04 37.61
C THR A 26 -29.86 27.95 36.59
N THR A 27 -30.43 28.42 35.47
CA THR A 27 -31.12 29.73 35.18
C THR A 27 -30.44 31.01 35.71
N SER A 28 -30.42 32.16 35.00
CA SER A 28 -31.42 32.73 34.06
C SER A 28 -30.86 33.30 32.71
N SER A 29 -31.10 34.59 32.35
CA SER A 29 -31.10 35.10 30.96
C SER A 29 -31.02 36.64 30.80
N ASN A 30 -31.16 37.13 29.54
CA ASN A 30 -31.26 38.53 29.03
C ASN A 30 -29.91 39.29 28.90
N GLY A 31 -29.70 40.31 28.04
CA GLY A 31 -30.49 40.98 26.98
C GLY A 31 -30.10 42.47 26.83
N ASN A 32 -30.32 43.23 25.73
CA ASN A 32 -30.76 42.90 24.37
C ASN A 32 -30.69 44.13 23.39
N GLY A 33 -29.99 44.02 22.24
CA GLY A 33 -30.33 44.74 20.99
C GLY A 33 -29.63 46.08 20.65
N GLY A 34 -29.74 46.53 19.38
CA GLY A 34 -29.30 47.84 18.86
C GLY A 34 -28.55 47.80 17.51
N SER A 35 -28.72 48.80 16.62
CA SER A 35 -28.33 48.72 15.18
C SER A 35 -27.80 50.02 14.54
N ILE A 36 -27.28 49.90 13.29
CA ILE A 36 -26.99 50.94 12.25
C ILE A 36 -25.58 51.60 12.25
N GLY A 37 -24.92 51.67 11.08
CA GLY A 37 -23.91 52.71 10.79
C GLY A 37 -22.70 52.47 9.86
N THR A 38 -22.92 52.32 8.53
CA THR A 38 -22.10 52.84 7.40
C THR A 38 -20.55 52.66 7.22
N ASN A 39 -20.18 52.46 5.94
CA ASN A 39 -18.89 52.77 5.24
C ASN A 39 -17.70 51.77 5.31
N GLY A 40 -17.21 51.40 4.11
CA GLY A 40 -15.88 50.80 3.87
C GLY A 40 -14.90 51.83 3.27
N PRO A 41 -13.82 51.43 2.55
CA PRO A 41 -13.41 50.08 2.16
C PRO A 41 -12.19 49.56 2.96
N SER A 42 -11.97 48.25 2.98
CA SER A 42 -10.74 47.65 3.51
C SER A 42 -9.97 46.88 2.43
N ALA A 43 -8.65 46.88 2.53
CA ALA A 43 -7.73 46.43 1.49
C ALA A 43 -7.66 44.89 1.35
N SER A 44 -7.24 44.45 0.17
CA SER A 44 -7.07 43.04 -0.17
C SER A 44 -5.75 42.48 0.40
N GLU A 45 -5.79 41.81 1.55
CA GLU A 45 -4.64 41.02 2.03
C GLU A 45 -4.75 39.56 1.59
N THR A 46 -3.98 39.18 0.57
CA THR A 46 -3.77 37.78 0.20
C THR A 46 -2.84 37.11 1.22
N ILE A 47 -3.42 36.41 2.19
CA ILE A 47 -2.66 35.62 3.16
C ILE A 47 -2.06 34.39 2.47
N ALA A 48 -0.81 34.52 2.01
CA ALA A 48 -0.02 33.41 1.51
C ALA A 48 0.27 32.42 2.64
N ARG A 49 -0.29 31.20 2.55
CA ARG A 49 -0.11 30.14 3.55
C ARG A 49 1.30 29.54 3.41
N PRO A 50 2.11 29.43 4.47
CA PRO A 50 3.49 28.96 4.34
C PRO A 50 3.53 27.46 4.00
N THR A 51 3.94 27.13 2.78
CA THR A 51 4.19 25.74 2.36
C THR A 51 5.42 25.22 3.08
N ARG A 52 5.20 24.50 4.19
CA ARG A 52 6.24 23.80 4.95
C ARG A 52 6.81 22.65 4.10
N GLN A 53 7.82 22.97 3.30
CA GLN A 53 8.58 22.01 2.51
C GLN A 53 9.27 21.02 3.46
N MET A 54 8.69 19.82 3.62
CA MET A 54 9.35 18.75 4.37
C MET A 54 10.55 18.26 3.56
N SER A 55 11.73 18.33 4.17
CA SER A 55 12.97 17.85 3.58
C SER A 55 12.89 16.36 3.25
N ARG A 56 12.61 16.04 1.98
CA ARG A 56 12.66 14.67 1.44
C ARG A 56 14.12 14.19 1.52
N SER A 57 14.45 13.38 2.53
CA SER A 57 15.75 12.73 2.67
C SER A 57 15.95 11.73 1.53
N ARG A 58 16.60 12.18 0.45
CA ARG A 58 17.10 11.27 -0.60
C ARG A 58 18.12 10.33 0.00
N LEU A 59 18.02 9.05 -0.32
CA LEU A 59 19.07 8.08 -0.03
C LEU A 59 20.28 8.42 -0.92
N SER A 60 21.27 9.13 -0.36
CA SER A 60 22.52 9.43 -1.05
C SER A 60 23.54 8.33 -0.75
N LEU A 61 23.91 7.55 -1.77
CA LEU A 61 24.90 6.50 -1.65
C LEU A 61 26.33 7.08 -1.59
N SER A 62 26.79 7.47 -0.40
CA SER A 62 28.20 7.77 -0.15
C SER A 62 28.97 6.48 0.13
N VAL A 63 29.77 6.02 -0.83
CA VAL A 63 30.65 4.86 -0.67
C VAL A 63 31.81 5.22 0.26
N ALA A 64 32.02 4.42 1.31
CA ALA A 64 33.21 4.54 2.15
C ALA A 64 34.44 4.06 1.39
N THR A 65 35.50 4.88 1.33
CA THR A 65 36.79 4.48 0.75
C THR A 65 37.58 3.65 1.75
N GLU A 66 37.77 2.36 1.47
CA GLU A 66 38.72 1.54 2.23
C GLU A 66 40.16 2.01 2.00
N LYS A 67 40.95 2.01 3.07
CA LYS A 67 42.29 2.59 3.10
C LYS A 67 43.33 1.47 2.90
N ASP A 68 43.77 1.29 1.67
CA ASP A 68 44.80 0.28 1.38
C ASP A 68 46.23 0.79 1.65
N GLY A 69 47.07 -0.09 2.17
CA GLY A 69 48.23 0.25 3.00
C GLY A 69 49.47 0.85 2.34
N ASN A 70 49.40 1.45 1.14
CA ASN A 70 50.61 1.90 0.41
C ASN A 70 50.54 3.29 -0.27
N GLY A 71 49.60 4.15 0.11
CA GLY A 71 49.71 5.62 -0.06
C GLY A 71 49.80 6.21 -1.47
N ARG A 72 49.72 5.41 -2.54
CA ARG A 72 49.74 5.86 -3.94
C ARG A 72 48.38 5.70 -4.59
N ILE A 73 47.64 6.80 -4.68
CA ILE A 73 46.42 6.91 -5.48
C ILE A 73 46.84 6.88 -6.97
N SER A 74 46.67 5.73 -7.62
CA SER A 74 46.62 5.68 -9.08
C SER A 74 45.18 5.98 -9.50
N PRO A 75 44.93 6.89 -10.46
CA PRO A 75 43.59 7.10 -10.96
C PRO A 75 43.19 5.88 -11.82
N ALA A 76 42.58 4.88 -11.18
CA ALA A 76 41.70 3.96 -11.88
C ALA A 76 40.68 4.83 -12.62
N SER A 77 40.50 4.58 -13.92
CA SER A 77 39.71 5.46 -14.79
C SER A 77 38.26 5.52 -14.32
N GLU A 78 37.92 6.54 -13.53
CA GLU A 78 36.54 6.86 -13.16
C GLU A 78 35.81 7.37 -14.40
N LEU A 79 35.28 6.42 -15.19
CA LEU A 79 34.07 6.71 -15.94
C LEU A 79 33.04 7.21 -14.92
N PRO A 80 32.43 8.40 -15.12
CA PRO A 80 31.38 8.86 -14.22
C PRO A 80 30.30 7.78 -14.21
N ARG A 81 29.97 7.26 -13.01
CA ARG A 81 28.92 6.25 -12.86
C ARG A 81 27.61 6.87 -13.34
N SER A 82 27.26 6.59 -14.60
CA SER A 82 26.05 7.12 -15.23
C SER A 82 24.86 6.53 -14.49
N VAL A 83 24.20 7.36 -13.69
CA VAL A 83 22.93 7.02 -13.05
C VAL A 83 21.88 6.85 -14.14
N HIS A 84 21.24 5.69 -14.21
CA HIS A 84 20.21 5.41 -15.22
C HIS A 84 18.85 5.82 -14.66
N PRO A 85 18.27 6.97 -15.07
CA PRO A 85 16.99 7.42 -14.54
C PRO A 85 15.87 6.47 -14.97
N LEU A 86 14.94 6.23 -14.05
CA LEU A 86 13.64 5.67 -14.42
C LEU A 86 12.76 6.79 -14.97
N ARG A 87 11.80 6.44 -15.84
CA ARG A 87 10.83 7.42 -16.38
C ARG A 87 10.00 8.10 -15.27
N SER A 88 9.75 7.35 -14.20
CA SER A 88 8.91 7.73 -13.07
C SER A 88 9.65 7.57 -11.74
N THR A 89 9.24 8.34 -10.72
CA THR A 89 9.63 8.07 -9.34
C THR A 89 8.62 7.11 -8.72
N TRP A 90 9.13 6.08 -8.04
CA TRP A 90 8.34 5.05 -7.40
C TRP A 90 8.59 5.03 -5.89
N VAL A 91 7.59 4.58 -5.15
CA VAL A 91 7.59 4.48 -3.69
C VAL A 91 7.36 3.02 -3.30
N PHE A 92 8.30 2.45 -2.54
CA PHE A 92 8.13 1.12 -1.96
C PHE A 92 7.52 1.24 -0.56
N TRP A 93 6.45 0.50 -0.30
CA TRP A 93 5.79 0.39 0.98
C TRP A 93 5.71 -1.06 1.47
N TYR A 94 5.57 -1.21 2.79
CA TYR A 94 5.46 -2.45 3.52
C TYR A 94 4.26 -2.43 4.45
N ARG A 95 3.53 -3.53 4.53
CA ARG A 95 2.49 -3.73 5.54
C ARG A 95 2.61 -5.13 6.11
N GLN A 96 2.37 -5.29 7.41
CA GLN A 96 2.32 -6.59 8.06
C GLN A 96 1.31 -6.58 9.19
N GLN A 97 0.32 -7.47 9.15
CA GLN A 97 -0.65 -7.60 10.23
C GLN A 97 -0.08 -8.50 11.33
N ARG A 98 0.17 -7.94 12.52
CA ARG A 98 0.66 -8.70 13.67
C ARG A 98 -0.46 -9.00 14.66
N GLY A 99 -0.87 -10.28 14.72
CA GLY A 99 -1.60 -10.86 15.85
C GLY A 99 -3.00 -10.31 16.11
N GLY A 100 -3.96 -10.65 15.24
CA GLY A 100 -5.41 -10.63 15.51
C GLY A 100 -6.09 -9.26 15.72
N LYS A 101 -5.34 -8.21 16.05
CA LYS A 101 -5.85 -6.84 16.14
C LYS A 101 -6.11 -6.32 14.74
N VAL A 102 -7.34 -5.86 14.49
CA VAL A 102 -7.69 -5.11 13.28
C VAL A 102 -7.02 -3.73 13.37
N VAL A 103 -5.79 -3.65 12.88
CA VAL A 103 -5.15 -2.36 12.58
C VAL A 103 -5.81 -1.81 11.33
N ASN A 104 -6.18 -0.53 11.36
CA ASN A 104 -6.71 0.18 10.20
C ASN A 104 -5.76 -0.02 9.00
N TYR A 105 -6.31 -0.24 7.80
CA TYR A 105 -5.52 -0.61 6.62
C TYR A 105 -4.39 0.39 6.39
N GLU A 106 -4.70 1.69 6.44
CA GLU A 106 -3.74 2.78 6.28
C GLU A 106 -2.66 2.82 7.36
N GLU A 107 -3.03 2.68 8.64
CA GLU A 107 -2.11 2.75 9.79
C GLU A 107 -1.07 1.63 9.78
N GLY A 108 -1.38 0.51 9.11
CA GLY A 108 -0.47 -0.61 8.93
C GLY A 108 0.57 -0.42 7.80
N ILE A 109 0.41 0.57 6.92
CA ILE A 109 1.28 0.79 5.75
C ILE A 109 2.44 1.70 6.14
N LYS A 110 3.66 1.21 5.94
CA LYS A 110 4.91 1.92 6.22
C LYS A 110 5.68 2.13 4.94
N GLN A 111 6.12 3.36 4.69
CA GLN A 111 7.00 3.65 3.57
C GLN A 111 8.40 3.08 3.86
N ILE A 112 9.00 2.38 2.90
CA ILE A 112 10.41 1.98 2.96
C ILE A 112 11.27 3.10 2.36
N GLY A 113 10.94 3.55 1.15
CA GLY A 113 11.75 4.55 0.44
C GLY A 113 11.23 4.89 -0.95
N PHE A 114 11.84 5.92 -1.53
CA PHE A 114 11.62 6.34 -2.92
C PHE A 114 12.80 5.90 -3.79
N PHE A 115 12.53 5.57 -5.04
CA PHE A 115 13.58 5.37 -6.05
C PHE A 115 13.16 5.95 -7.40
N SER A 116 14.13 6.53 -8.11
CA SER A 116 13.94 7.23 -9.40
C SER A 116 15.06 6.93 -10.40
N SER A 117 15.89 5.93 -10.09
CA SER A 117 16.96 5.42 -10.95
C SER A 117 17.12 3.91 -10.71
N VAL A 118 17.72 3.22 -11.67
CA VAL A 118 18.00 1.77 -11.59
C VAL A 118 18.90 1.45 -10.40
N GLU A 119 19.89 2.29 -10.11
CA GLU A 119 20.82 2.11 -8.98
C GLU A 119 20.10 2.28 -7.63
N ASN A 120 19.22 3.28 -7.52
CA ASN A 120 18.41 3.50 -6.31
C ASN A 120 17.39 2.40 -6.11
N PHE A 121 16.84 1.83 -7.18
CA PHE A 121 15.99 0.63 -7.12
C PHE A 121 16.78 -0.55 -6.55
N TRP A 122 17.91 -0.92 -7.16
CA TRP A 122 18.70 -2.07 -6.70
C TRP A 122 19.26 -1.89 -5.30
N ALA A 123 19.72 -0.69 -4.93
CA ALA A 123 20.20 -0.39 -3.57
C ALA A 123 19.12 -0.63 -2.49
N LEU A 124 17.84 -0.40 -2.81
CA LEU A 124 16.72 -0.76 -1.95
C LEU A 124 16.40 -2.26 -2.04
N TRP A 125 16.27 -2.78 -3.26
CA TRP A 125 15.79 -4.15 -3.54
C TRP A 125 16.69 -5.24 -2.94
N THR A 126 18.02 -5.11 -3.03
CA THR A 126 18.96 -6.12 -2.50
C THR A 126 18.94 -6.25 -0.97
N HIS A 127 18.29 -5.33 -0.26
CA HIS A 127 18.12 -5.36 1.19
C HIS A 127 16.72 -5.82 1.63
N LEU A 128 15.82 -6.14 0.69
CA LEU A 128 14.51 -6.71 0.98
C LEU A 128 14.61 -8.22 1.23
N SER A 129 13.71 -8.74 2.06
CA SER A 129 13.55 -10.19 2.25
C SER A 129 12.71 -10.75 1.10
N PRO A 130 13.09 -11.87 0.46
CA PRO A 130 12.32 -12.44 -0.63
C PRO A 130 10.93 -12.91 -0.14
N PRO A 131 9.88 -12.82 -0.96
CA PRO A 131 8.50 -13.19 -0.60
C PRO A 131 8.32 -14.49 0.17
N SER A 132 9.06 -15.54 -0.20
CA SER A 132 9.07 -16.87 0.43
C SER A 132 9.47 -16.87 1.90
N THR A 133 10.23 -15.86 2.35
CA THR A 133 10.69 -15.69 3.73
C THR A 133 9.80 -14.76 4.56
N LEU A 134 8.85 -14.07 3.93
CA LEU A 134 7.94 -13.15 4.62
C LEU A 134 6.89 -13.91 5.44
N GLN A 135 6.55 -13.35 6.60
CA GLN A 135 5.43 -13.86 7.39
C GLN A 135 4.12 -13.72 6.60
N ALA A 136 3.24 -14.72 6.65
CA ALA A 136 1.89 -14.59 6.11
C ALA A 136 1.17 -13.35 6.69
N THR A 137 0.33 -12.71 5.88
CA THR A 137 -0.29 -11.38 6.11
C THR A 137 0.68 -10.18 5.99
N THR A 138 1.81 -10.39 5.31
CA THR A 138 2.68 -9.32 4.82
C THR A 138 2.26 -8.88 3.42
N ASP A 139 2.32 -7.58 3.14
CA ASP A 139 2.12 -6.98 1.83
C ASP A 139 3.35 -6.15 1.42
N TYR A 140 3.86 -6.37 0.20
CA TYR A 140 4.83 -5.51 -0.49
C TYR A 140 4.10 -4.72 -1.58
N ILE A 141 4.41 -3.44 -1.68
CA ILE A 141 3.58 -2.46 -2.40
C ILE A 141 4.53 -1.49 -3.13
N VAL A 142 4.39 -1.33 -4.44
CA VAL A 142 5.18 -0.39 -5.25
C VAL A 142 4.22 0.48 -6.06
N PHE A 143 4.21 1.78 -5.80
CA PHE A 143 3.30 2.73 -6.45
C PHE A 143 4.06 3.98 -6.92
N HIS A 144 3.51 4.69 -7.90
CA HIS A 144 4.05 5.95 -8.42
C HIS A 144 4.00 7.07 -7.36
N ASP A 145 4.95 8.02 -7.34
CA ASP A 145 5.00 9.13 -6.35
C ASP A 145 3.77 10.07 -6.42
N ASP A 146 3.04 10.09 -7.55
CA ASP A 146 1.78 10.82 -7.66
C ASP A 146 0.66 10.21 -6.81
N VAL A 147 0.73 8.90 -6.54
CA VAL A 147 -0.17 8.17 -5.64
C VAL A 147 0.33 8.37 -4.21
N LYS A 148 -0.27 9.33 -3.50
CA LYS A 148 0.17 9.76 -2.17
C LYS A 148 0.04 8.66 -1.13
N ARG A 149 -0.93 7.77 -1.31
CA ARG A 149 -1.12 6.56 -0.49
C ARG A 149 -1.60 5.40 -1.36
N PRO A 150 -1.06 4.18 -1.20
CA PRO A 150 -1.49 2.99 -1.94
C PRO A 150 -2.81 2.42 -1.36
N VAL A 151 -3.85 3.24 -1.44
CA VAL A 151 -5.20 3.03 -0.90
C VAL A 151 -6.23 3.39 -1.98
N TRP A 152 -7.46 2.92 -1.86
CA TRP A 152 -8.50 3.12 -2.88
C TRP A 152 -9.14 4.51 -2.82
N GLU A 153 -8.97 5.22 -1.70
CA GLU A 153 -9.37 6.60 -1.45
C GLU A 153 -8.53 7.61 -2.26
N ASP A 154 -7.33 7.23 -2.71
CA ASP A 154 -6.46 8.12 -3.46
C ASP A 154 -7.11 8.48 -4.82
N PRO A 155 -7.14 9.77 -5.22
CA PRO A 155 -7.75 10.20 -6.47
C PRO A 155 -7.27 9.45 -7.73
N TYR A 156 -6.01 8.99 -7.74
CA TYR A 156 -5.46 8.19 -8.85
C TYR A 156 -5.94 6.74 -8.87
N ASN A 157 -6.51 6.24 -7.77
CA ASN A 157 -6.98 4.86 -7.67
C ASN A 157 -8.51 4.74 -7.73
N ARG A 158 -9.25 5.75 -7.25
CA ARG A 158 -10.71 5.67 -7.00
C ARG A 158 -11.52 5.19 -8.21
N ASP A 159 -11.29 5.81 -9.37
CA ASP A 159 -12.09 5.58 -10.59
C ASP A 159 -11.52 4.43 -11.46
N GLY A 160 -10.56 3.70 -10.90
CA GLY A 160 -9.82 2.62 -11.52
C GLY A 160 -10.14 1.24 -10.99
N GLY A 161 -9.21 0.32 -11.20
CA GLY A 161 -9.32 -1.06 -10.74
C GLY A 161 -8.00 -1.79 -10.77
N LYS A 162 -8.08 -3.11 -10.61
CA LYS A 162 -6.90 -3.97 -10.55
C LYS A 162 -7.13 -5.35 -11.13
N TRP A 163 -6.10 -5.82 -11.81
CA TRP A 163 -5.94 -7.23 -12.15
C TRP A 163 -5.32 -7.97 -10.97
N ILE A 164 -5.84 -9.16 -10.66
CA ILE A 164 -5.48 -9.99 -9.51
C ILE A 164 -5.07 -11.37 -10.00
N ILE A 165 -3.91 -11.85 -9.54
CA ILE A 165 -3.35 -13.16 -9.84
C ILE A 165 -3.15 -13.91 -8.52
N ARG A 166 -3.76 -15.09 -8.40
CA ARG A 166 -3.49 -16.03 -7.30
C ARG A 166 -2.37 -16.97 -7.69
N LEU A 167 -1.34 -17.04 -6.87
CA LEU A 167 -0.14 -17.84 -7.06
C LEU A 167 -0.09 -18.96 -6.03
N LYS A 168 0.30 -20.16 -6.47
CA LYS A 168 0.72 -21.23 -5.56
C LYS A 168 1.98 -20.80 -4.81
N LYS A 169 2.22 -21.36 -3.63
CA LYS A 169 3.48 -21.14 -2.91
C LYS A 169 4.69 -21.60 -3.72
N GLY A 170 5.81 -20.90 -3.55
CA GLY A 170 7.11 -21.23 -4.15
C GLY A 170 7.43 -20.55 -5.48
N ILE A 171 6.52 -19.77 -6.08
CA ILE A 171 6.78 -19.01 -7.33
C ILE A 171 6.76 -17.48 -7.13
N ALA A 172 6.36 -17.00 -5.95
CA ALA A 172 6.17 -15.57 -5.69
C ALA A 172 7.48 -14.75 -5.79
N ASP A 173 8.62 -15.30 -5.37
CA ASP A 173 9.92 -14.60 -5.37
C ASP A 173 10.27 -14.07 -6.77
N ARG A 174 10.25 -14.97 -7.75
CA ARG A 174 10.54 -14.63 -9.15
C ARG A 174 9.44 -13.75 -9.75
N LEU A 175 8.17 -14.13 -9.63
CA LEU A 175 7.09 -13.42 -10.33
C LEU A 175 6.90 -12.00 -9.78
N TRP A 176 7.18 -11.77 -8.50
CA TRP A 176 7.19 -10.43 -7.92
C TRP A 176 8.32 -9.56 -8.49
N GLU A 177 9.53 -10.12 -8.65
CA GLU A 177 10.65 -9.43 -9.30
C GLU A 177 10.34 -9.13 -10.77
N ASP A 178 9.91 -10.14 -11.54
CA ASP A 178 9.51 -10.00 -12.95
C ASP A 178 8.41 -8.93 -13.12
N LEU A 179 7.44 -8.83 -12.19
CA LEU A 179 6.40 -7.80 -12.23
C LEU A 179 6.93 -6.40 -11.90
N VAL A 180 7.70 -6.26 -10.82
CA VAL A 180 8.21 -4.95 -10.40
C VAL A 180 9.15 -4.40 -11.46
N LEU A 181 10.02 -5.22 -12.04
CA LEU A 181 10.89 -4.84 -13.15
C LEU A 181 10.08 -4.39 -14.39
N ALA A 182 9.00 -5.09 -14.73
CA ALA A 182 8.12 -4.68 -15.83
C ALA A 182 7.40 -3.34 -15.57
N VAL A 183 6.97 -3.09 -14.33
CA VAL A 183 6.29 -1.85 -13.93
C VAL A 183 7.27 -0.67 -13.87
N VAL A 184 8.44 -0.82 -13.26
CA VAL A 184 9.39 0.30 -13.11
C VAL A 184 10.21 0.55 -14.38
N GLY A 185 10.39 -0.50 -15.20
CA GLY A 185 11.09 -0.48 -16.48
C GLY A 185 10.23 -0.18 -17.71
N ASP A 186 9.04 0.40 -17.51
CA ASP A 186 8.17 0.93 -18.58
C ASP A 186 7.84 -0.09 -19.68
N GLN A 187 7.32 -1.26 -19.29
CA GLN A 187 7.01 -2.36 -20.22
C GLN A 187 5.54 -2.45 -20.63
N PHE A 188 4.68 -1.55 -20.13
CA PHE A 188 3.26 -1.50 -20.41
C PHE A 188 2.93 -0.48 -21.51
N ASP A 189 2.18 -0.89 -22.53
CA ASP A 189 1.73 0.02 -23.60
C ASP A 189 0.90 1.21 -23.07
N ASP A 190 0.25 1.02 -21.93
CA ASP A 190 -0.53 2.03 -21.18
C ASP A 190 0.15 2.41 -19.84
N GLN A 191 1.48 2.49 -19.78
CA GLN A 191 2.20 2.73 -18.52
C GLN A 191 1.72 3.97 -17.76
N ASP A 192 1.31 5.05 -18.43
CA ASP A 192 0.76 6.27 -17.80
C ASP A 192 -0.53 6.03 -17.02
N ARG A 193 -1.21 4.90 -17.27
CA ARG A 193 -2.41 4.47 -16.54
C ARG A 193 -2.08 3.56 -15.34
N VAL A 194 -0.87 3.01 -15.24
CA VAL A 194 -0.49 2.04 -14.20
C VAL A 194 -0.09 2.77 -12.91
N CYS A 195 -0.91 2.65 -11.88
CA CYS A 195 -0.68 3.28 -10.57
C CYS A 195 0.43 2.57 -9.78
N GLY A 196 0.51 1.24 -9.91
CA GLY A 196 1.44 0.41 -9.14
C GLY A 196 1.05 -1.06 -9.07
N CYS A 197 1.80 -1.82 -8.27
CA CYS A 197 1.57 -3.24 -8.02
C CYS A 197 1.69 -3.60 -6.53
N VAL A 198 0.99 -4.66 -6.13
CA VAL A 198 0.98 -5.20 -4.76
C VAL A 198 1.19 -6.70 -4.80
N LEU A 199 2.08 -7.19 -3.96
CA LEU A 199 2.17 -8.59 -3.54
C LEU A 199 1.60 -8.73 -2.12
N SER A 200 0.72 -9.69 -1.93
CA SER A 200 0.06 -10.04 -0.67
C SER A 200 0.41 -11.48 -0.31
N VAL A 201 1.34 -11.66 0.62
CA VAL A 201 1.77 -12.99 1.09
C VAL A 201 0.72 -13.54 2.06
N ARG A 202 0.13 -14.71 1.78
CA ARG A 202 -0.87 -15.37 2.66
C ARG A 202 -0.38 -16.75 3.07
N SER A 203 -1.20 -17.53 3.77
CA SER A 203 -0.81 -18.86 4.26
C SER A 203 -0.88 -19.92 3.17
N GLN A 204 -1.99 -19.96 2.41
CA GLN A 204 -2.27 -20.99 1.39
C GLN A 204 -1.76 -20.63 -0.01
N GLU A 205 -1.82 -19.34 -0.35
CA GLU A 205 -1.45 -18.79 -1.65
C GLU A 205 -0.72 -17.44 -1.47
N ASP A 206 -0.18 -16.92 -2.56
CA ASP A 206 0.29 -15.54 -2.66
C ASP A 206 -0.55 -14.81 -3.70
N ILE A 207 -0.87 -13.53 -3.46
CA ILE A 207 -1.78 -12.78 -4.33
C ILE A 207 -1.02 -11.57 -4.87
N MET A 208 -0.83 -11.50 -6.18
CA MET A 208 -0.28 -10.33 -6.86
C MET A 208 -1.40 -9.52 -7.49
N SER A 209 -1.25 -8.20 -7.54
CA SER A 209 -2.16 -7.32 -8.28
C SER A 209 -1.46 -6.14 -8.92
N VAL A 210 -2.02 -5.65 -10.02
CA VAL A 210 -1.59 -4.44 -10.75
C VAL A 210 -2.78 -3.49 -10.81
N TRP A 211 -2.57 -2.26 -10.38
CA TRP A 211 -3.59 -1.22 -10.26
C TRP A 211 -3.46 -0.21 -11.41
N HIS A 212 -4.58 0.26 -11.93
CA HIS A 212 -4.62 1.33 -12.93
C HIS A 212 -5.78 2.31 -12.65
N GLN A 213 -5.64 3.54 -13.17
CA GLN A 213 -6.42 4.71 -12.75
C GLN A 213 -7.84 4.84 -13.35
N ASP A 214 -8.13 4.09 -14.41
CA ASP A 214 -9.37 4.24 -15.21
C ASP A 214 -9.87 2.86 -15.62
N GLU A 215 -11.04 2.46 -15.10
CA GLU A 215 -11.66 1.17 -15.40
C GLU A 215 -12.51 1.19 -16.68
N SER A 216 -12.90 2.37 -17.15
CA SER A 216 -13.82 2.55 -18.28
C SER A 216 -13.16 2.25 -19.63
N ASP A 217 -11.86 2.55 -19.79
CA ASP A 217 -11.08 2.17 -20.98
C ASP A 217 -10.82 0.65 -20.99
N SER A 218 -11.78 -0.06 -21.59
CA SER A 218 -11.73 -1.52 -21.73
C SER A 218 -10.60 -1.99 -22.66
N ALA A 219 -10.10 -1.14 -23.55
CA ALA A 219 -8.98 -1.49 -24.43
C ALA A 219 -7.64 -1.41 -23.67
N ALA A 220 -7.42 -0.35 -22.89
CA ALA A 220 -6.27 -0.26 -21.99
C ALA A 220 -6.29 -1.36 -20.93
N LYS A 221 -7.45 -1.63 -20.33
CA LYS A 221 -7.65 -2.71 -19.34
C LYS A 221 -7.20 -4.08 -19.87
N GLU A 222 -7.47 -4.39 -21.14
CA GLU A 222 -7.02 -5.65 -21.76
C GLU A 222 -5.53 -5.60 -22.19
N ARG A 223 -5.01 -4.47 -22.70
CA ARG A 223 -3.56 -4.33 -22.99
C ARG A 223 -2.68 -4.48 -21.75
N ILE A 224 -3.10 -3.92 -20.62
CA ILE A 224 -2.45 -4.08 -19.31
C ILE A 224 -2.40 -5.56 -18.92
N LYS A 225 -3.53 -6.27 -19.03
CA LYS A 225 -3.65 -7.71 -18.72
C LYS A 225 -2.74 -8.58 -19.60
N GLU A 226 -2.72 -8.35 -20.91
CA GLU A 226 -1.86 -9.11 -21.83
C GLU A 226 -0.38 -8.80 -21.62
N THR A 227 -0.02 -7.56 -21.26
CA THR A 227 1.35 -7.25 -20.81
C THR A 227 1.72 -8.02 -19.54
N ILE A 228 0.84 -8.08 -18.53
CA ILE A 228 1.11 -8.85 -17.30
C ILE A 228 1.35 -10.34 -17.63
N LYS A 229 0.51 -10.93 -18.50
CA LYS A 229 0.72 -12.32 -18.96
C LYS A 229 2.05 -12.52 -19.67
N ARG A 230 2.42 -11.58 -20.55
CA ARG A 230 3.68 -11.59 -21.32
C ARG A 230 4.89 -11.51 -20.38
N CYS A 231 4.96 -10.49 -19.53
CA CYS A 231 6.08 -10.27 -18.61
C CYS A 231 6.25 -11.42 -17.60
N LEU A 232 5.14 -11.95 -17.08
CA LEU A 232 5.16 -13.06 -16.12
C LEU A 232 5.15 -14.46 -16.76
N SER A 233 5.24 -14.55 -18.10
CA SER A 233 5.20 -15.80 -18.86
C SER A 233 4.03 -16.73 -18.47
N LEU A 234 2.86 -16.15 -18.20
CA LEU A 234 1.69 -16.90 -17.72
C LEU A 234 1.11 -17.75 -18.84
N GLY A 235 0.89 -19.04 -18.55
CA GLY A 235 0.20 -19.94 -19.47
C GLY A 235 -1.23 -19.46 -19.77
N SER A 236 -1.73 -19.80 -20.97
CA SER A 236 -3.06 -19.38 -21.45
C SER A 236 -4.26 -19.81 -20.57
N LYS A 237 -4.04 -20.76 -19.67
CA LYS A 237 -5.03 -21.24 -18.67
C LYS A 237 -5.02 -20.45 -17.36
N THR A 238 -4.08 -19.54 -17.15
CA THR A 238 -4.00 -18.74 -15.93
C THR A 238 -5.14 -17.71 -15.91
N VAL A 239 -6.07 -17.89 -14.98
CA VAL A 239 -7.18 -16.96 -14.75
C VAL A 239 -6.67 -15.76 -13.97
N MET A 240 -6.97 -14.57 -14.50
CA MET A 240 -6.78 -13.29 -13.80
C MET A 240 -8.15 -12.75 -13.43
N GLU A 241 -8.36 -12.42 -12.15
CA GLU A 241 -9.58 -11.78 -11.67
C GLU A 241 -9.44 -10.26 -11.86
N TYR A 242 -10.49 -9.59 -12.32
CA TYR A 242 -10.56 -8.13 -12.32
C TYR A 242 -11.49 -7.66 -11.19
N LYS A 243 -11.09 -6.61 -10.48
CA LYS A 243 -11.94 -5.96 -9.48
C LYS A 243 -11.81 -4.44 -9.56
N THR A 244 -12.92 -3.71 -9.59
CA THR A 244 -12.86 -2.24 -9.51
C THR A 244 -12.46 -1.79 -8.12
N ASN A 245 -11.94 -0.59 -8.00
CA ASN A 245 -11.62 -0.04 -6.69
C ASN A 245 -12.90 0.36 -5.92
N ASN A 246 -13.98 0.75 -6.62
CA ASN A 246 -15.32 0.93 -6.05
C ASN A 246 -15.93 -0.37 -5.46
N ASP A 247 -15.78 -1.53 -6.10
CA ASP A 247 -16.20 -2.81 -5.50
C ASP A 247 -15.34 -3.16 -4.27
N SER A 248 -14.07 -2.78 -4.28
CA SER A 248 -13.15 -3.00 -3.15
C SER A 248 -13.54 -2.14 -1.94
N LEU A 249 -14.05 -0.96 -2.24
CA LEU A 249 -14.64 0.05 -1.36
C LEU A 249 -15.87 -0.50 -0.60
N HIS A 250 -16.85 -0.99 -1.35
CA HIS A 250 -18.11 -1.50 -0.80
C HIS A 250 -17.90 -2.81 -0.01
N ASP A 251 -17.10 -3.74 -0.53
CA ASP A 251 -16.79 -5.01 0.14
C ASP A 251 -15.82 -4.85 1.34
N LYS A 252 -15.14 -3.69 1.45
CA LYS A 252 -13.98 -3.48 2.33
C LYS A 252 -12.88 -4.56 2.17
N SER A 253 -12.74 -5.10 0.96
CA SER A 253 -11.76 -6.16 0.63
C SER A 253 -11.11 -5.98 -0.73
N SER A 254 -9.78 -6.14 -0.77
CA SER A 254 -8.98 -6.05 -2.00
C SER A 254 -9.12 -7.25 -2.93
N PHE A 255 -9.63 -8.39 -2.46
CA PHE A 255 -9.86 -9.60 -3.28
C PHE A 255 -10.97 -10.45 -2.65
N ARG A 256 -11.58 -11.34 -3.45
CA ARG A 256 -12.55 -12.32 -2.93
C ARG A 256 -11.84 -13.47 -2.23
N THR A 257 -12.26 -13.82 -1.01
CA THR A 257 -11.77 -15.00 -0.29
C THR A 257 -12.63 -16.20 -0.67
N ILE A 258 -12.03 -17.22 -1.30
CA ILE A 258 -12.74 -18.41 -1.84
C ILE A 258 -13.08 -19.43 -0.72
N GLY A 259 -13.52 -18.96 0.44
CA GLY A 259 -13.66 -19.79 1.65
C GLY A 259 -14.69 -19.31 2.67
N ALA A 260 -15.66 -18.49 2.24
CA ALA A 260 -16.69 -17.93 3.12
C ALA A 260 -18.10 -17.97 2.48
N GLU A 261 -18.41 -19.02 1.73
CA GLU A 261 -19.82 -19.40 1.57
C GLU A 261 -20.34 -19.84 2.94
N LYS A 262 -21.26 -19.06 3.51
CA LYS A 262 -22.03 -19.52 4.66
C LYS A 262 -22.87 -20.70 4.20
N VAL A 263 -22.53 -21.89 4.70
CA VAL A 263 -23.48 -22.99 4.74
C VAL A 263 -24.57 -22.59 5.74
N GLU A 264 -25.63 -21.96 5.24
CA GLU A 264 -26.90 -21.90 5.99
C GLU A 264 -27.38 -23.33 6.17
N GLN A 265 -27.43 -23.78 7.42
CA GLN A 265 -28.08 -25.04 7.73
C GLN A 265 -29.60 -24.82 7.65
N PRO A 266 -30.35 -25.67 6.93
CA PRO A 266 -31.81 -25.64 6.99
C PRO A 266 -32.27 -26.00 8.41
N ILE A 267 -33.34 -25.33 8.84
CA ILE A 267 -34.03 -25.55 10.11
C ILE A 267 -34.97 -26.75 9.98
#